data_AF-A0A848LBD4-F1
#
_entry.id   AF-A0A848LBD4-F1
#
_cell.length_a   1.000
_cell.length_b   1.000
_cell.length_c   1.000
_cell.angle_alpha   90.00
_cell.angle_beta   90.00
_cell.angle_gamma   90.00
#
_symmetry.space_group_name_H-M   'P 1'
#
loop_
_entity.id
_entity.type
_entity.pdbx_description
1 polymer ?
#
loop_
_entity_poly.entity_id
_entity_poly.type
_entity_poly.pdbx_seq_one_letter_code
_entity_poly.pdbx_strand_id
1 'polypeptide(L)'
;MGSPFDILIEQHRELEERFERLVSDADFEDARGEVAELLELLRLHSRLEERCFYPLLMQVEGRDRTLQEAEDHLTMRELMDELEDLPPGHPEWQARLFALEDLVVAHFQEEENAILPRLAKALDPLQLDEIRRDLSATREELLARTQAFHIPGRGPLLESLRWDG
;
A
#
# COMPACT_ATOMS: atom_id res chain seq x y z
N MET A 1 11.29 -21.55 9.12
CA MET A 1 11.30 -20.69 7.92
C MET A 1 10.01 -19.88 7.99
N GLY A 2 10.10 -18.55 7.93
CA GLY A 2 8.92 -17.67 7.97
C GLY A 2 8.06 -17.80 6.72
N SER A 3 6.87 -17.18 6.73
CA SER A 3 6.01 -17.14 5.54
C SER A 3 6.73 -16.37 4.42
N PRO A 4 6.63 -16.79 3.15
CA PRO A 4 7.17 -15.99 2.05
C PRO A 4 6.51 -14.61 1.93
N PHE A 5 5.35 -14.42 2.57
CA PHE A 5 4.58 -13.18 2.58
C PHE A 5 4.73 -12.38 3.88
N ASP A 6 5.66 -12.73 4.77
CA ASP A 6 5.85 -12.03 6.06
C ASP A 6 6.04 -10.51 5.86
N ILE A 7 6.71 -10.07 4.79
CA ILE A 7 6.90 -8.65 4.46
C ILE A 7 5.56 -7.92 4.27
N LEU A 8 4.59 -8.53 3.60
CA LEU A 8 3.28 -7.92 3.37
C LEU A 8 2.50 -7.84 4.69
N ILE A 9 2.49 -8.94 5.45
CA ILE A 9 1.82 -9.01 6.75
C ILE A 9 2.41 -7.97 7.73
N GLU A 10 3.74 -7.79 7.74
CA GLU A 10 4.40 -6.74 8.53
C GLU A 10 3.95 -5.33 8.11
N GLN A 11 3.78 -5.07 6.81
CA GLN A 11 3.24 -3.80 6.31
C GLN A 11 1.77 -3.60 6.70
N HIS A 12 0.95 -4.65 6.68
CA HIS A 12 -0.45 -4.57 7.11
C HIS A 12 -0.55 -4.11 8.56
N ARG A 13 0.25 -4.73 9.45
CA ARG A 13 0.26 -4.35 10.87
C ARG A 13 0.75 -2.93 11.08
N GLU A 14 1.78 -2.49 10.37
CA GLU A 14 2.25 -1.10 10.47
C GLU A 14 1.18 -0.10 9.98
N LEU A 15 0.47 -0.42 8.90
CA LEU A 15 -0.59 0.42 8.35
C LEU A 15 -1.80 0.49 9.28
N GLU A 16 -2.28 -0.66 9.78
CA GLU A 16 -3.36 -0.75 10.78
C GLU A 16 -3.03 0.08 12.03
N GLU A 17 -1.82 -0.07 12.59
CA GLU A 17 -1.39 0.70 13.78
C GLU A 17 -1.30 2.21 13.52
N ARG A 18 -0.99 2.64 12.28
CA ARG A 18 -0.97 4.05 11.91
C ARG A 18 -2.38 4.61 11.74
N PHE A 19 -3.30 3.85 11.12
CA PHE A 19 -4.71 4.23 11.04
C PHE A 19 -5.34 4.37 12.42
N GLU A 20 -5.17 3.38 13.30
CA GLU A 20 -5.76 3.39 14.64
C GLU A 20 -5.30 4.63 15.44
N ARG A 21 -4.01 4.99 15.35
CA ARG A 21 -3.47 6.18 15.99
C ARG A 21 -4.08 7.47 15.43
N LEU A 22 -4.10 7.61 14.10
CA LEU A 22 -4.63 8.80 13.43
C LEU A 22 -6.13 9.01 13.65
N VAL A 23 -6.88 7.93 13.77
CA VAL A 23 -8.32 7.94 14.04
C VAL A 23 -8.62 8.28 15.51
N SER A 24 -7.76 7.82 16.43
CA SER A 24 -7.93 8.01 17.86
C SER A 24 -7.47 9.40 18.35
N ASP A 25 -6.59 10.07 17.60
CA ASP A 25 -6.10 11.39 17.97
C ASP A 25 -7.07 12.51 17.53
N ALA A 26 -7.22 13.52 18.39
CA ALA A 26 -8.08 14.68 18.14
C ALA A 26 -7.29 15.92 17.72
N ASP A 27 -5.95 15.87 17.75
CA ASP A 27 -5.09 16.99 17.36
C ASP A 27 -4.60 16.88 15.91
N PHE A 28 -5.29 17.58 15.01
CA PHE A 28 -5.04 17.49 13.57
C PHE A 28 -3.83 18.31 13.07
N GLU A 29 -3.23 19.16 13.89
CA GLU A 29 -2.01 19.90 13.48
C GLU A 29 -0.80 18.96 13.38
N ASP A 30 -0.63 18.03 14.33
CA ASP A 30 0.40 16.99 14.28
C ASP A 30 0.04 15.86 13.29
N ALA A 31 -1.25 15.62 13.05
CA ALA A 31 -1.74 14.56 12.14
C ALA A 31 -1.32 14.74 10.67
N ARG A 32 -0.97 15.95 10.21
CA ARG A 32 -0.59 16.18 8.80
C ARG A 32 0.67 15.39 8.40
N GLY A 33 1.68 15.35 9.28
CA GLY A 33 2.91 14.61 9.03
C GLY A 33 2.66 13.11 9.03
N GLU A 34 1.91 12.64 10.03
CA GLU A 34 1.58 11.23 10.19
C GLU A 34 0.71 10.68 9.04
N VAL A 35 -0.25 11.47 8.55
CA VAL A 35 -1.05 11.10 7.37
C VAL A 35 -0.16 11.05 6.13
N ALA A 36 0.71 12.02 5.91
CA ALA A 36 1.61 11.97 4.75
C ALA A 36 2.50 10.71 4.75
N GLU A 37 3.01 10.30 5.92
CA GLU A 37 3.76 9.05 6.05
C GLU A 37 2.89 7.81 5.84
N LEU A 38 1.67 7.79 6.39
CA LEU A 38 0.70 6.72 6.17
C LEU A 38 0.41 6.53 4.67
N LEU A 39 0.11 7.62 3.96
CA LEU A 39 -0.21 7.58 2.54
C LEU A 39 0.99 7.10 1.71
N GLU A 40 2.21 7.53 2.03
CA GLU A 40 3.41 7.04 1.34
C GLU A 40 3.66 5.55 1.61
N LEU A 41 3.46 5.09 2.85
CA LEU A 41 3.58 3.68 3.19
C LEU A 41 2.55 2.84 2.42
N LEU A 42 1.31 3.31 2.33
CA LEU A 42 0.25 2.64 1.57
C LEU A 42 0.57 2.60 0.07
N ARG A 43 1.09 3.69 -0.52
CA ARG A 43 1.58 3.70 -1.92
C ARG A 43 2.69 2.68 -2.15
N LEU A 44 3.63 2.57 -1.21
CA LEU A 44 4.73 1.61 -1.31
C LEU A 44 4.22 0.18 -1.24
N HIS A 45 3.31 -0.10 -0.31
CA HIS A 45 2.66 -1.40 -0.14
C HIS A 45 1.91 -1.80 -1.41
N SER A 46 0.98 -0.98 -1.91
CA SER A 46 0.24 -1.29 -3.14
C SER A 46 1.14 -1.52 -4.35
N ARG A 47 2.21 -0.73 -4.51
CA ARG A 47 3.20 -0.92 -5.59
C ARG A 47 3.99 -2.21 -5.47
N LEU A 48 4.28 -2.65 -4.24
CA LEU A 48 4.97 -3.90 -3.99
C LEU A 48 4.10 -5.08 -4.45
N GLU A 49 2.82 -5.05 -4.09
CA GLU A 49 1.85 -6.08 -4.48
C GLU A 49 1.59 -6.10 -5.98
N GLU A 50 1.35 -4.95 -6.59
CA GLU A 50 1.14 -4.85 -8.03
C GLU A 50 2.32 -5.43 -8.84
N ARG A 51 3.55 -5.26 -8.34
CA ARG A 51 4.77 -5.76 -9.00
C ARG A 51 5.05 -7.23 -8.75
N CYS A 52 4.88 -7.70 -7.53
CA CYS A 52 5.34 -9.02 -7.09
C CYS A 52 4.18 -10.00 -6.89
N PHE A 53 3.08 -9.52 -6.33
CA PHE A 53 1.96 -10.34 -5.90
C PHE A 53 0.95 -10.61 -7.02
N TYR A 54 0.54 -9.58 -7.74
CA TYR A 54 -0.50 -9.67 -8.76
C TYR A 54 -0.20 -10.64 -9.90
N PRO A 55 1.05 -10.78 -10.40
CA PRO A 55 1.38 -11.81 -11.38
C PRO A 55 1.08 -13.23 -10.90
N LEU A 56 1.34 -13.52 -9.62
CA LEU A 56 1.04 -14.81 -9.01
C LEU A 56 -0.45 -14.99 -8.75
N LEU A 57 -1.11 -13.92 -8.29
CA LEU A 57 -2.55 -13.91 -8.11
C LEU A 57 -3.29 -14.24 -9.42
N MET A 58 -2.88 -13.60 -10.53
CA MET A 58 -3.42 -13.86 -11.86
C MET A 58 -3.20 -15.31 -12.29
N GLN A 59 -2.05 -15.89 -11.95
CA GLN A 59 -1.74 -17.28 -12.28
C GLN A 59 -2.60 -18.27 -11.50
N VAL A 60 -2.89 -18.00 -10.21
CA VAL A 60 -3.51 -18.96 -9.28
C VAL A 60 -5.02 -18.77 -9.13
N GLU A 61 -5.48 -17.53 -8.93
CA GLU A 61 -6.90 -17.21 -8.72
C GLU A 61 -7.57 -16.67 -9.99
N GLY A 62 -6.78 -16.30 -11.01
CA GLY A 62 -7.29 -15.86 -12.31
C GLY A 62 -7.68 -14.39 -12.37
N ARG A 63 -8.16 -13.98 -13.56
CA ARG A 63 -8.37 -12.58 -13.92
C ARG A 63 -9.38 -11.85 -13.04
N ASP A 64 -10.52 -12.48 -12.74
CA ASP A 64 -11.61 -11.82 -12.02
C ASP A 64 -11.18 -11.43 -10.61
N ARG A 65 -10.44 -12.31 -9.92
CA ARG A 65 -9.86 -12.01 -8.61
C ARG A 65 -8.81 -10.91 -8.70
N THR A 66 -7.86 -10.99 -9.63
CA THR A 66 -6.85 -9.93 -9.79
C THR A 66 -7.45 -8.57 -10.13
N LEU A 67 -8.57 -8.54 -10.88
CA LEU A 67 -9.28 -7.31 -11.17
C LEU A 67 -9.90 -6.70 -9.91
N GLN A 68 -10.50 -7.53 -9.04
CA GLN A 68 -11.07 -7.05 -7.77
C GLN A 68 -10.01 -6.36 -6.90
N GLU A 69 -8.85 -7.00 -6.67
CA GLU A 69 -7.79 -6.39 -5.86
C GLU A 69 -7.27 -5.08 -6.50
N ALA A 70 -7.18 -5.04 -7.84
CA ALA A 70 -6.76 -3.84 -8.55
C ALA A 70 -7.79 -2.70 -8.48
N GLU A 71 -9.09 -3.02 -8.40
CA GLU A 71 -10.17 -2.06 -8.19
C GLU A 71 -10.15 -1.50 -6.76
N ASP A 72 -9.84 -2.34 -5.76
CA ASP A 72 -9.68 -1.91 -4.38
C ASP A 72 -8.49 -0.95 -4.26
N HIS A 73 -7.33 -1.27 -4.86
CA HIS A 73 -6.19 -0.35 -4.93
C HIS A 73 -6.47 0.96 -5.67
N LEU A 74 -7.30 0.93 -6.71
CA LEU A 74 -7.72 2.15 -7.41
C LEU A 74 -8.55 3.04 -6.48
N THR A 75 -9.51 2.46 -5.79
CA THR A 75 -10.38 3.17 -4.85
C THR A 75 -9.58 3.73 -3.67
N MET A 76 -8.60 2.97 -3.15
CA MET A 76 -7.67 3.47 -2.14
C MET A 76 -6.93 4.71 -2.65
N ARG A 77 -6.34 4.66 -3.86
CA ARG A 77 -5.64 5.82 -4.44
C ARG A 77 -6.54 7.05 -4.58
N GLU A 78 -7.78 6.87 -5.00
CA GLU A 78 -8.74 7.99 -5.11
C GLU A 78 -8.98 8.64 -3.74
N LEU A 79 -9.21 7.84 -2.69
CA LEU A 79 -9.36 8.35 -1.32
C LEU A 79 -8.09 9.03 -0.81
N MET A 80 -6.91 8.53 -1.16
CA MET A 80 -5.62 9.12 -0.79
C MET A 80 -5.42 10.49 -1.45
N ASP A 81 -5.75 10.62 -2.73
CA ASP A 81 -5.67 11.90 -3.46
C ASP A 81 -6.65 12.91 -2.86
N GLU A 82 -7.86 12.48 -2.50
CA GLU A 82 -8.84 13.33 -1.81
C GLU A 82 -8.36 13.80 -0.42
N LEU A 83 -7.65 12.94 0.33
CA LEU A 83 -7.07 13.29 1.63
C LEU A 83 -5.92 14.31 1.53
N GLU A 84 -5.20 14.33 0.40
CA GLU A 84 -4.15 15.30 0.13
C GLU A 84 -4.70 16.68 -0.25
N ASP A 85 -5.86 16.71 -0.92
CA ASP A 85 -6.54 17.94 -1.34
C ASP A 85 -7.37 18.59 -0.23
N LEU A 86 -7.88 17.81 0.71
CA LEU A 86 -8.73 18.28 1.79
C LEU A 86 -7.91 18.81 2.99
N PRO A 87 -8.34 19.90 3.65
CA PRO A 87 -7.67 20.39 4.85
C PRO A 87 -7.85 19.40 6.03
N PRO A 88 -6.76 18.96 6.69
CA PRO A 88 -6.83 18.12 7.88
C PRO A 88 -7.73 18.71 8.96
N GLY A 89 -8.51 17.86 9.64
CA GLY A 89 -9.45 18.26 10.68
C GLY A 89 -10.81 18.77 10.19
N HIS A 90 -11.04 18.88 8.87
CA HIS A 90 -12.38 19.09 8.33
C HIS A 90 -13.22 17.80 8.46
N PRO A 91 -14.54 17.86 8.73
CA PRO A 91 -15.37 16.65 8.86
C PRO A 91 -15.33 15.74 7.63
N GLU A 92 -15.22 16.32 6.43
CA GLU A 92 -15.07 15.57 5.19
C GLU A 92 -13.73 14.83 5.11
N TRP A 93 -12.63 15.48 5.50
CA TRP A 93 -11.32 14.85 5.57
C TRP A 93 -11.34 13.64 6.50
N GLN A 94 -11.95 13.79 7.68
CA GLN A 94 -12.07 12.70 8.65
C GLN A 94 -12.92 11.54 8.09
N ALA A 95 -14.02 11.85 7.40
CA ALA A 95 -14.83 10.83 6.74
C ALA A 95 -14.05 10.07 5.65
N ARG A 96 -13.17 10.74 4.90
CA ARG A 96 -12.29 10.08 3.91
C ARG A 96 -11.22 9.22 4.56
N LEU A 97 -10.67 9.64 5.70
CA LEU A 97 -9.71 8.84 6.45
C LEU A 97 -10.34 7.52 6.94
N PHE A 98 -11.54 7.60 7.51
CA PHE A 98 -12.30 6.42 7.93
C PHE A 98 -12.66 5.51 6.75
N ALA A 99 -13.09 6.08 5.62
CA ALA A 99 -13.41 5.28 4.43
C ALA A 99 -12.17 4.55 3.88
N LEU A 100 -11.01 5.20 3.93
CA LEU A 100 -9.74 4.58 3.54
C LEU A 100 -9.33 3.47 4.51
N GLU A 101 -9.43 3.71 5.81
CA GLU A 101 -9.16 2.69 6.85
C GLU A 101 -10.02 1.44 6.63
N ASP A 102 -11.34 1.60 6.51
CA ASP A 102 -12.28 0.50 6.32
C ASP A 102 -11.93 -0.34 5.08
N LEU A 103 -11.61 0.33 3.96
CA LEU A 103 -11.24 -0.35 2.72
C LEU A 103 -9.91 -1.09 2.84
N VAL A 104 -8.90 -0.46 3.43
CA VAL A 104 -7.56 -1.04 3.62
C VAL A 104 -7.61 -2.25 4.55
N VAL A 105 -8.33 -2.15 5.66
CA VAL A 105 -8.48 -3.27 6.61
C VAL A 105 -9.25 -4.43 5.96
N ALA A 106 -10.29 -4.15 5.17
CA ALA A 106 -11.01 -5.18 4.44
C ALA A 106 -10.11 -5.90 3.41
N HIS A 107 -9.29 -5.15 2.67
CA HIS A 107 -8.29 -5.67 1.74
C HIS A 107 -7.31 -6.63 2.44
N PHE A 108 -6.66 -6.17 3.52
CA PHE A 108 -5.73 -7.01 4.28
C PHE A 108 -6.38 -8.28 4.82
N GLN A 109 -7.62 -8.19 5.30
CA GLN A 109 -8.34 -9.34 5.81
C GLN A 109 -8.64 -10.38 4.71
N GLU A 110 -9.04 -9.96 3.51
CA GLU A 110 -9.24 -10.88 2.38
C GLU A 110 -7.91 -11.53 1.98
N GLU A 111 -6.84 -10.75 1.91
CA GLU A 111 -5.52 -11.27 1.57
C GLU A 111 -5.01 -12.29 2.58
N GLU A 112 -4.97 -11.93 3.86
CA GLU A 112 -4.41 -12.78 4.91
C GLU A 112 -5.23 -14.05 5.15
N ASN A 113 -6.56 -13.96 5.08
CA ASN A 113 -7.43 -15.08 5.42
C ASN A 113 -7.80 -15.96 4.22
N ALA A 114 -7.74 -15.44 2.99
CA ALA A 114 -8.16 -16.15 1.80
C ALA A 114 -7.05 -16.29 0.76
N ILE A 115 -6.42 -15.19 0.34
CA ILE A 115 -5.56 -15.18 -0.85
C ILE A 115 -4.17 -15.75 -0.56
N LEU A 116 -3.47 -15.22 0.45
CA LEU A 116 -2.12 -15.66 0.82
C LEU A 116 -2.06 -17.16 1.17
N PRO A 117 -3.02 -17.74 1.93
CA PRO A 117 -3.03 -19.18 2.19
C PRO A 117 -3.23 -20.03 0.92
N ARG A 118 -4.04 -19.57 -0.04
CA ARG A 118 -4.26 -20.29 -1.31
C ARG A 118 -3.01 -20.25 -2.18
N LEU A 119 -2.36 -19.09 -2.30
CA LEU A 119 -1.10 -18.94 -3.00
C LEU A 119 0.00 -19.80 -2.38
N ALA A 120 0.14 -19.78 -1.05
CA ALA A 120 1.11 -20.61 -0.33
C ALA A 120 0.91 -22.12 -0.58
N LYS A 121 -0.33 -22.55 -0.81
CA LYS A 121 -0.67 -23.95 -1.11
C LYS A 121 -0.48 -24.31 -2.59
N ALA A 122 -0.66 -23.35 -3.49
CA ALA A 122 -0.59 -23.57 -4.94
C ALA A 122 0.83 -23.57 -5.49
N LEU A 123 1.74 -22.80 -4.87
CA LEU A 123 3.11 -22.61 -5.32
C LEU A 123 4.06 -23.69 -4.75
N ASP A 124 5.05 -24.07 -5.54
CA ASP A 124 6.10 -24.99 -5.09
C ASP A 124 7.16 -24.27 -4.22
N PRO A 125 8.04 -25.02 -3.51
CA PRO A 125 9.04 -24.41 -2.63
C PRO A 125 10.02 -23.46 -3.33
N LEU A 126 10.30 -23.65 -4.62
CA LEU A 126 11.18 -22.75 -5.38
C LEU A 126 10.45 -21.45 -5.68
N GLN A 127 9.19 -21.51 -6.11
CA GLN A 127 8.35 -20.35 -6.36
C GLN A 127 8.11 -19.52 -5.09
N LEU A 128 7.87 -20.18 -3.95
CA LEU A 128 7.73 -19.52 -2.64
C LEU A 128 9.03 -18.83 -2.21
N ASP A 129 10.17 -19.38 -2.59
CA ASP A 129 11.48 -18.81 -2.31
C ASP A 129 11.82 -17.64 -3.25
N GLU A 130 11.42 -17.72 -4.51
CA GLU A 130 11.50 -16.63 -5.50
C GLU A 130 10.66 -15.42 -5.08
N ILE A 131 9.37 -15.60 -4.80
CA ILE A 131 8.51 -14.47 -4.40
C ILE A 131 9.00 -13.77 -3.14
N ARG A 132 9.53 -14.53 -2.17
CA ARG A 132 10.12 -13.94 -0.96
C ARG A 132 11.30 -13.03 -1.28
N ARG A 133 12.18 -13.44 -2.21
CA ARG A 133 13.31 -12.62 -2.66
C ARG A 133 12.83 -11.41 -3.45
N ASP A 134 11.86 -11.59 -4.34
CA ASP A 134 11.34 -10.53 -5.19
C ASP A 134 10.65 -9.45 -4.36
N LEU A 135 9.88 -9.83 -3.34
CA LEU A 135 9.28 -8.91 -2.37
C LEU A 135 10.37 -8.11 -1.63
N SER A 136 11.40 -8.78 -1.11
CA SER A 136 12.50 -8.12 -0.40
C SER A 136 13.25 -7.13 -1.29
N ALA A 137 13.66 -7.57 -2.48
CA ALA A 137 14.42 -6.74 -3.42
C ALA A 137 13.59 -5.55 -3.94
N THR A 138 12.31 -5.77 -4.24
CA THR A 138 11.42 -4.71 -4.72
C THR A 138 11.12 -3.70 -3.62
N ARG A 139 10.93 -4.15 -2.38
CA ARG A 139 10.76 -3.24 -1.22
C ARG A 139 11.99 -2.34 -1.05
N GLU A 140 13.20 -2.91 -1.08
CA GLU A 140 14.45 -2.15 -0.98
C GLU A 140 14.58 -1.12 -2.11
N GLU A 141 14.27 -1.51 -3.35
CA GLU A 141 14.27 -0.61 -4.51
C GLU A 141 13.29 0.55 -4.31
N LEU A 142 12.05 0.26 -3.91
CA LEU A 142 11.00 1.26 -3.71
C LEU A 142 11.39 2.25 -2.59
N LEU A 143 11.90 1.75 -1.46
CA LEU A 143 12.38 2.59 -0.35
C LEU A 143 13.52 3.51 -0.78
N ALA A 144 14.51 2.98 -1.53
CA ALA A 144 15.63 3.78 -2.02
C ALA A 144 15.16 4.89 -2.98
N ARG A 145 14.15 4.61 -3.81
CA ARG A 145 13.56 5.62 -4.71
C ARG A 145 12.85 6.71 -3.93
N THR A 146 11.99 6.37 -2.97
CA THR A 146 11.30 7.36 -2.10
C THR A 146 12.32 8.26 -1.39
N GLN A 147 13.41 7.71 -0.85
CA GLN A 147 14.48 8.50 -0.20
C GLN A 147 15.24 9.41 -1.19
N ALA A 148 15.47 8.97 -2.42
CA ALA A 148 16.11 9.77 -3.46
C ALA A 148 15.26 10.99 -3.89
N PHE A 149 13.93 10.91 -3.75
CA PHE A 149 13.02 12.04 -3.98
C PHE A 149 12.92 12.99 -2.77
N HIS A 150 13.29 12.56 -1.57
CA HIS A 150 13.23 13.35 -0.32
C HIS A 150 14.53 14.13 0.00
N ILE A 151 15.43 14.36 -0.97
CA ILE A 151 16.68 15.14 -0.73
C ILE A 151 16.33 16.59 -0.33
N PRO A 152 16.68 17.06 0.88
CA PRO A 152 16.40 18.43 1.31
C PRO A 152 17.09 19.42 0.36
N GLY A 153 16.32 20.30 -0.28
CA GLY A 153 16.83 21.31 -1.21
C GLY A 153 16.85 20.92 -2.69
N ARG A 154 16.37 19.73 -3.07
CA ARG A 154 15.93 19.46 -4.45
C ARG A 154 14.42 19.47 -4.49
N GLY A 155 13.83 20.47 -5.15
CA GLY A 155 12.40 20.47 -5.46
C GLY A 155 12.00 19.18 -6.20
N PRO A 156 10.70 18.82 -6.19
CA PRO A 156 10.24 17.59 -6.79
C PRO A 156 10.67 17.54 -8.26
N LEU A 157 11.36 16.47 -8.65
CA LEU A 157 11.66 16.11 -10.04
C LEU A 157 10.39 15.72 -10.82
N LEU A 158 9.25 16.37 -10.54
CA LEU A 158 8.02 16.29 -11.31
C LEU A 158 7.85 17.52 -12.22
N GLU A 159 8.97 18.08 -12.69
CA GLU A 159 8.98 19.09 -13.75
C GLU A 159 9.50 18.55 -15.10
N SER A 160 9.84 17.26 -15.19
CA SER A 160 10.36 16.64 -16.42
C SER A 160 9.41 15.63 -17.10
N LEU A 161 8.14 15.57 -16.71
CA LEU A 161 7.10 14.80 -17.43
C LEU A 161 5.88 15.67 -17.77
N ARG A 162 6.14 16.89 -18.28
CA ARG A 162 5.14 17.57 -19.12
C ARG A 162 5.13 16.84 -20.46
N TRP A 163 4.06 16.10 -20.74
CA TRP A 163 3.75 15.68 -22.09
C TRP A 163 3.39 16.93 -22.90
N ASP A 164 4.23 17.30 -23.85
CA ASP A 164 3.91 18.30 -24.86
C ASP A 164 2.81 17.74 -25.77
N GLY A 165 1.69 18.45 -25.83
CA GLY A 165 0.61 18.30 -26.80
C GLY A 165 0.12 19.68 -27.22
#